data_AF-A0A6N8YU44-F1
#
_entry.id   AF-A0A6N8YU44-F1
#
_cell.length_a   1.000
_cell.length_b   1.000
_cell.length_c   1.000
_cell.angle_alpha   90.00
_cell.angle_beta   90.00
_cell.angle_gamma   90.00
#
_symmetry.space_group_name_H-M   'P 1'
#
loop_
_entity.id
_entity.type
_entity.pdbx_description
1 polymer ?
#
loop_
_entity_poly.entity_id
_entity_poly.type
_entity_poly.pdbx_seq_one_letter_code
_entity_poly.pdbx_strand_id
1 'polypeptide(L)' 'MPKMKTHKGAARRFRVSGSGKLLRMKRHSSHLRRKKPRSVTRTYSDTVTASASSRKKVMKLVPGLNK' A
#
# COMPACT_ATOMS: atom_id res chain seq x y z
N MET A 1 17.79 -1.81 26.25
CA MET A 1 16.43 -2.27 25.86
C MET A 1 16.24 -2.12 24.36
N PRO A 2 16.05 -3.21 23.59
CA PRO A 2 15.85 -3.11 22.15
C PRO A 2 14.44 -2.57 21.83
N LYS A 3 14.37 -1.45 21.10
CA LYS A 3 13.10 -0.89 20.59
C LYS A 3 12.76 -1.50 19.23
N MET A 4 11.49 -1.81 18.99
CA MET A 4 11.03 -2.29 17.68
C MET A 4 11.26 -1.22 16.60
N LYS A 5 11.99 -1.56 15.55
CA LYS A 5 12.22 -0.68 14.41
C LYS A 5 11.10 -0.81 13.39
N THR A 6 10.66 0.32 12.82
CA THR A 6 9.72 0.33 11.71
C THR A 6 10.37 -0.20 10.44
N HIS A 7 9.75 -1.16 9.75
CA HIS A 7 10.20 -1.58 8.42
C HIS A 7 9.97 -0.46 7.40
N LYS A 8 11.00 0.34 7.12
CA LYS A 8 10.91 1.57 6.30
C LYS A 8 10.40 1.31 4.89
N GLY A 9 10.72 0.16 4.29
CA GLY A 9 10.23 -0.22 2.96
C GLY A 9 8.71 -0.44 2.92
N ALA A 10 8.13 -0.92 4.01
CA ALA A 10 6.68 -1.10 4.13
C ALA A 10 5.99 0.23 4.46
N ALA A 11 6.58 1.02 5.36
CA ALA A 11 6.06 2.33 5.74
C ALA A 11 5.96 3.30 4.54
N ARG A 12 6.86 3.22 3.56
CA ARG A 12 6.79 4.04 2.33
C ARG A 12 5.69 3.59 1.35
N ARG A 13 5.20 2.36 1.44
CA ARG A 13 4.27 1.75 0.47
C ARG A 13 2.82 1.72 0.94
N PHE A 14 2.60 1.70 2.26
CA PHE A 14 1.29 1.57 2.87
C PHE A 14 0.94 2.79 3.70
N ARG A 15 -0.30 3.26 3.55
CA ARG A 15 -0.87 4.36 4.35
C ARG A 15 -2.19 3.89 4.96
N VAL A 16 -2.65 4.53 6.02
CA VAL A 16 -3.94 4.23 6.66
C VAL A 16 -4.89 5.39 6.39
N SER A 17 -6.11 5.08 5.94
CA SER A 17 -7.17 6.09 5.81
C SER A 17 -7.62 6.58 7.19
N GLY A 18 -8.29 7.73 7.28
CA GLY A 18 -8.90 8.19 8.54
C GLY A 18 -9.85 7.16 9.16
N SER A 19 -10.46 6.31 8.33
CA SER A 19 -11.35 5.21 8.74
C SER A 19 -10.63 3.88 9.06
N GLY A 20 -9.30 3.86 9.15
CA GLY A 20 -8.53 2.66 9.52
C GLY A 20 -8.30 1.62 8.40
N LYS A 21 -8.64 1.94 7.13
CA LYS A 21 -8.42 1.05 5.98
C LYS A 21 -6.98 1.19 5.49
N LEU A 22 -6.35 0.07 5.14
CA LEU A 22 -5.00 0.06 4.58
C LEU A 22 -5.05 0.43 3.09
N LEU A 23 -4.26 1.42 2.70
CA LEU A 23 -4.21 1.97 1.34
C LEU A 23 -2.86 1.64 0.69
N ARG A 24 -2.88 1.40 -0.63
CA ARG A 24 -1.70 1.18 -1.46
C ARG A 24 -1.91 1.70 -2.88
N MET A 25 -0.82 1.98 -3.58
CA MET A 25 -0.89 2.20 -5.03
C MET A 25 -1.21 0.91 -5.79
N LYS A 26 -1.87 1.07 -6.94
CA LYS A 26 -2.09 -0.03 -7.89
C LYS A 26 -0.78 -0.45 -8.56
N ARG A 27 -0.57 -1.76 -8.72
CA ARG A 27 0.61 -2.33 -9.38
C ARG A 27 0.46 -2.27 -10.90
N HIS A 28 1.57 -2.44 -11.62
CA HIS A 28 1.66 -2.56 -13.09
C HIS A 28 1.61 -1.23 -13.87
N SER A 29 1.90 -0.11 -13.18
CA SER A 29 1.96 1.22 -13.78
C SER A 29 3.29 1.53 -14.49
N SER A 30 4.38 0.79 -14.19
CA SER A 30 5.74 1.16 -14.59
C SER A 30 6.08 0.91 -16.06
N HIS A 31 5.77 -0.28 -16.60
CA HIS A 31 6.17 -0.70 -17.95
C HIS A 31 5.02 -1.38 -18.71
N LEU A 32 5.19 -1.60 -20.03
CA LEU A 32 4.21 -2.20 -20.95
C LEU A 32 2.89 -1.41 -21.05
N ARG A 33 2.93 -0.08 -20.96
CA ARG A 33 1.74 0.77 -21.07
C ARG A 33 1.15 0.80 -22.49
N ARG A 34 1.97 0.65 -23.54
CA ARG A 34 1.53 0.69 -24.95
C ARG A 34 0.54 -0.44 -25.31
N LYS A 35 0.68 -1.60 -24.68
CA LYS A 35 -0.20 -2.77 -24.91
C LYS A 35 -1.50 -2.75 -24.09
N LYS A 36 -1.68 -1.74 -23.23
CA LYS A 36 -2.82 -1.66 -22.31
C LYS A 36 -3.81 -0.61 -22.82
N PRO A 37 -5.12 -0.87 -22.72
CA PRO A 37 -6.13 0.11 -23.10
C PRO A 37 -6.07 1.34 -22.17
N ARG A 38 -6.46 2.50 -22.71
CA ARG A 38 -6.45 3.78 -21.97
C ARG A 38 -7.29 3.73 -20.69
N SER A 39 -8.39 2.99 -20.71
CA SER A 39 -9.26 2.74 -19.55
C SER A 39 -8.51 2.11 -18.38
N VAL A 40 -7.71 1.08 -18.64
CA VAL A 40 -6.91 0.39 -17.62
C VAL A 40 -5.78 1.29 -17.12
N THR A 41 -5.10 2.01 -18.01
CA THR A 41 -4.00 2.90 -17.60
C THR A 41 -4.48 4.05 -16.70
N ARG A 42 -5.71 4.53 -16.88
CA ARG A 42 -6.32 5.57 -16.04
C ARG A 42 -6.45 5.10 -14.59
N THR A 43 -6.78 3.83 -14.36
CA THR A 43 -6.95 3.29 -13.00
C THR A 43 -5.66 3.12 -12.20
N TYR A 44 -4.48 3.29 -12.83
CA TYR A 44 -3.19 3.08 -12.15
C TYR A 44 -2.76 4.24 -11.26
N SER A 45 -3.32 5.44 -11.44
CA SER A 45 -3.13 6.57 -10.52
C SER A 45 -3.85 6.38 -9.19
N ASP A 46 -4.87 5.51 -9.15
CA ASP A 46 -5.77 5.43 -8.03
C ASP A 46 -5.12 4.72 -6.83
N THR A 47 -5.42 5.23 -5.65
CA THR A 47 -5.05 4.58 -4.39
C THR A 47 -6.13 3.60 -4.00
N VAL A 48 -5.77 2.32 -3.91
CA VAL A 48 -6.71 1.22 -3.70
C VAL A 48 -6.57 0.67 -2.28
N THR A 49 -7.67 0.19 -1.71
CA THR A 49 -7.65 -0.53 -0.44
C THR A 49 -6.90 -1.85 -0.57
N ALA A 50 -5.98 -2.13 0.34
CA ALA A 50 -5.31 -3.41 0.44
C ALA A 50 -6.27 -4.48 0.97
N SER A 51 -5.98 -5.75 0.67
CA SER A 51 -6.78 -6.87 1.15
C SER A 51 -6.78 -6.94 2.67
N ALA A 52 -7.93 -7.30 3.26
CA ALA A 52 -8.10 -7.47 4.69
C ALA A 52 -7.08 -8.46 5.29
N SER A 53 -6.70 -9.50 4.54
CA SER A 53 -5.74 -10.52 4.99
C SER A 53 -4.32 -9.97 5.19
N SER A 54 -3.93 -8.94 4.43
CA SER A 54 -2.59 -8.35 4.49
C SER A 54 -2.43 -7.34 5.64
N ARG A 55 -3.55 -6.86 6.21
CA ARG A 55 -3.57 -5.84 7.26
C ARG A 55 -2.77 -6.26 8.49
N LYS A 56 -3.04 -7.45 9.03
CA LYS A 56 -2.36 -7.97 10.23
C LYS A 56 -0.83 -8.04 10.07
N LYS A 57 -0.36 -8.47 8.89
CA LYS A 57 1.07 -8.57 8.58
C LYS A 57 1.74 -7.18 8.51
N VAL A 58 1.09 -6.22 7.85
CA VAL A 58 1.64 -4.86 7.68
C VAL A 58 1.68 -4.11 9.02
N MET A 59 0.68 -4.28 9.88
CA MET A 59 0.64 -3.67 11.20
C MET A 59 1.77 -4.16 12.11
N LYS A 60 2.12 -5.46 12.04
CA LYS A 60 3.27 -6.01 12.76
C LYS A 60 4.61 -5.43 12.28
N LEU A 61 4.72 -5.12 10.98
CA LEU A 61 5.94 -4.58 10.37
C LEU A 61 6.13 -3.08 10.60
N VAL A 62 5.04 -2.34 10.78
CA VAL A 62 5.07 -0.89 10.97
C VAL A 62 4.24 -0.53 12.22
N PRO A 63 4.85 -0.62 13.41
CA PRO A 63 4.16 -0.35 14.68
C PRO A 63 3.52 1.05 14.78
N GLY A 64 3.99 2.02 13.99
CA GLY A 64 3.43 3.39 13.94
C GLY A 64 2.24 3.59 13.00
N LEU A 65 1.74 2.54 12.33
CA LEU A 65 0.53 2.60 11.49
C LEU A 65 -0.76 2.23 12.26
N ASN A 66 -0.65 1.87 13.54
CA ASN A 66 -1.80 1.63 14.40
C ASN A 66 -2.29 2.97 14.95
N LYS A 67 -3.34 3.52 14.34
CA LYS A 67 -4.29 4.42 14.99
C LYS A 67 -5.62 3.69 15.09
#